data_AF-A0AAD7XG82-F1
#
_entry.id   AF-A0AAD7XG82-F1
#
_cell.length_a   1.000
_cell.length_b   1.000
_cell.length_c   1.000
_cell.angle_alpha   90.00
_cell.angle_beta   90.00
_cell.angle_gamma   90.00
#
_symmetry.space_group_name_H-M   'P 1'
#
loop_
_entity.id
_entity.type
_entity.pdbx_description
1 polymer ?
#
loop_
_entity_poly.entity_id
_entity_poly.type
_entity_poly.pdbx_seq_one_letter_code
_entity_poly.pdbx_strand_id
1 'polypeptide(L)'
;MRLRRIKKHLQAIAADDVLIAREGAGERLSVEELREALEERGIVTEGLSTDAMRARLRWWISQTSEAGNEDPIRTRVLLVARNAIGKHDA
;
A
#
# COMPACT_ATOMS: atom_id res chain seq x y z
N MET A 1 9.59 -23.28 0.02
CA MET A 1 9.37 -22.55 -1.25
C MET A 1 8.36 -21.39 -1.14
N ARG A 2 7.18 -21.57 -0.50
CA ARG A 2 6.15 -20.51 -0.41
C ARG A 2 6.59 -19.24 0.33
N LEU A 3 7.18 -19.38 1.52
CA LEU A 3 7.64 -18.23 2.32
C LEU A 3 8.64 -17.33 1.57
N ARG A 4 9.54 -17.92 0.78
CA ARG A 4 10.50 -17.17 -0.04
C ARG A 4 9.80 -16.31 -1.11
N ARG A 5 8.76 -16.84 -1.74
CA ARG A 5 7.97 -16.09 -2.75
C ARG A 5 7.24 -14.92 -2.10
N ILE A 6 6.61 -15.15 -0.94
CA ILE A 6 5.92 -14.11 -0.17
C ILE A 6 6.90 -12.99 0.21
N LYS A 7 8.07 -13.34 0.77
CA LYS A 7 9.10 -12.35 1.10
C LYS A 7 9.54 -11.54 -0.11
N LYS A 8 9.80 -12.18 -1.25
CA LYS A 8 10.19 -11.49 -2.49
C LYS A 8 9.10 -10.52 -2.96
N HIS A 9 7.84 -10.92 -2.90
CA HIS A 9 6.72 -10.07 -3.29
C HIS A 9 6.58 -8.85 -2.37
N LEU A 10 6.65 -9.05 -1.04
CA LEU A 10 6.59 -7.94 -0.08
C LEU A 10 7.78 -6.97 -0.21
N GLN A 11 8.96 -7.47 -0.59
CA GLN A 11 10.11 -6.62 -0.92
C GLN A 11 9.88 -5.81 -2.19
N ALA A 12 9.23 -6.39 -3.22
CA ALA A 12 8.87 -5.67 -4.43
C ALA A 12 7.87 -4.54 -4.14
N ILE A 13 6.81 -4.82 -3.38
CA ILE A 13 5.85 -3.80 -2.90
C ILE A 13 6.58 -2.71 -2.12
N ALA A 14 7.55 -3.08 -1.27
CA ALA A 14 8.30 -2.09 -0.50
C ALA A 14 9.15 -1.16 -1.37
N ALA A 15 9.76 -1.68 -2.43
CA ALA A 15 10.46 -0.84 -3.41
C ALA A 15 9.49 0.05 -4.19
N ASP A 16 8.33 -0.48 -4.56
CA ASP A 16 7.28 0.25 -5.27
C ASP A 16 6.71 1.41 -4.42
N ASP A 17 6.44 1.17 -3.12
CA ASP A 17 6.01 2.22 -2.18
C ASP A 17 7.00 3.40 -2.14
N VAL A 18 8.31 3.12 -2.19
CA VAL A 18 9.35 4.17 -2.22
C VAL A 18 9.30 4.97 -3.53
N LEU A 19 9.04 4.31 -4.67
CA LEU A 19 8.90 4.99 -5.96
C LEU A 19 7.64 5.84 -5.99
N ILE A 20 6.50 5.28 -5.62
CA ILE A 20 5.21 5.98 -5.56
C ILE A 20 5.29 7.19 -4.63
N ALA A 21 5.95 7.08 -3.47
CA ALA A 21 6.17 8.21 -2.57
C ALA A 21 6.93 9.37 -3.24
N ARG A 22 7.99 9.07 -4.00
CA ARG A 22 8.79 10.07 -4.73
C ARG A 22 8.05 10.71 -5.89
N GLU A 23 7.06 10.02 -6.43
CA GLU A 23 6.29 10.42 -7.61
C GLU A 23 4.99 11.17 -7.29
N GLY A 24 4.85 11.66 -6.05
CA GLY A 24 3.67 12.39 -5.59
C GLY A 24 2.59 11.48 -5.02
N ALA A 25 2.96 10.36 -4.40
CA ALA A 25 2.06 9.47 -3.66
C ALA A 25 0.84 8.96 -4.46
N GLY A 26 1.04 8.70 -5.75
CA GLY A 26 0.02 8.11 -6.61
C GLY A 26 -0.88 9.12 -7.35
N GLU A 27 -0.59 10.43 -7.25
CA GLU A 27 -1.37 11.48 -7.93
C GLU A 27 -1.38 11.31 -9.47
N ARG A 28 -0.37 10.66 -10.04
CA ARG A 28 -0.25 10.46 -11.50
C ARG A 28 -0.75 9.11 -12.00
N LEU A 29 -1.18 8.23 -11.11
CA LEU A 29 -1.68 6.91 -11.50
C LEU A 29 -3.05 7.02 -12.16
N SER A 30 -3.24 6.23 -13.23
CA SER A 30 -4.54 5.92 -13.79
C SER A 30 -5.40 5.13 -12.79
N VAL A 31 -6.70 4.98 -13.09
CA VAL A 31 -7.62 4.24 -12.22
C VAL A 31 -7.22 2.77 -12.10
N GLU A 32 -6.84 2.14 -13.22
CA GLU A 32 -6.32 0.78 -13.25
C GLU A 32 -5.05 0.60 -12.42
N GLU A 33 -4.07 1.50 -12.56
CA GLU A 33 -2.83 1.45 -11.77
C GLU A 33 -3.09 1.66 -10.27
N LEU A 34 -4.03 2.55 -9.92
CA LEU A 34 -4.48 2.73 -8.54
C LEU A 34 -5.09 1.46 -7.97
N ARG A 35 -5.92 0.79 -8.76
CA ARG A 35 -6.58 -0.45 -8.38
C ARG A 35 -5.56 -1.55 -8.16
N GLU A 36 -4.65 -1.74 -9.11
CA GLU A 36 -3.57 -2.74 -9.03
C GLU A 36 -2.66 -2.48 -7.83
N ALA A 37 -2.22 -1.22 -7.64
CA ALA A 37 -1.38 -0.86 -6.51
C ALA A 37 -2.03 -1.21 -5.15
N LEU A 38 -3.32 -0.92 -4.99
CA LEU A 38 -4.05 -1.24 -3.75
C LEU A 38 -4.24 -2.76 -3.58
N GLU A 39 -4.61 -3.48 -4.65
CA GLU A 39 -4.83 -4.92 -4.61
C GLU A 39 -3.55 -5.70 -4.30
N GLU A 40 -2.41 -5.31 -4.88
CA GLU A 40 -1.10 -5.90 -4.56
C GLU A 40 -0.74 -5.72 -3.09
N ARG A 41 -1.18 -4.62 -2.47
CA ARG A 41 -1.02 -4.33 -1.04
C ARG A 41 -2.04 -5.07 -0.17
N GLY A 42 -2.96 -5.83 -0.77
CA GLY A 42 -4.01 -6.58 -0.06
C GLY A 42 -5.21 -5.73 0.35
N ILE A 43 -5.43 -4.59 -0.32
CA ILE A 43 -6.57 -3.70 -0.10
C ILE A 43 -7.60 -3.95 -1.19
N VAL A 44 -8.81 -4.36 -0.79
CA VAL A 44 -9.93 -4.57 -1.71
C VAL A 44 -10.45 -3.22 -2.20
N THR A 45 -10.60 -3.09 -3.52
CA THR A 45 -10.98 -1.87 -4.23
C THR A 45 -12.44 -1.88 -4.68
N GLU A 46 -13.08 -3.05 -4.69
CA GLU A 46 -14.48 -3.21 -5.09
C GLU A 46 -15.40 -2.31 -4.25
N GLY A 47 -16.20 -1.49 -4.93
CA GLY A 47 -17.11 -0.52 -4.30
C GLY A 47 -16.46 0.79 -3.83
N LEU A 48 -15.14 0.97 -3.96
CA LEU A 48 -14.48 2.25 -3.69
C LEU A 48 -14.58 3.19 -4.91
N SER A 49 -14.80 4.48 -4.65
CA SER A 49 -14.60 5.52 -5.67
C SER A 49 -13.10 5.73 -5.95
N THR A 50 -12.76 6.28 -7.11
CA THR A 50 -11.37 6.64 -7.46
C THR A 50 -10.73 7.54 -6.41
N ASP A 51 -11.48 8.51 -5.87
CA ASP A 51 -10.98 9.42 -4.83
C ASP A 51 -10.71 8.68 -3.51
N ALA A 52 -11.57 7.72 -3.14
CA ALA A 52 -11.34 6.86 -1.98
C ALA A 52 -10.12 5.97 -2.19
N MET A 53 -9.90 5.44 -3.40
CA MET A 53 -8.68 4.69 -3.74
C MET A 53 -7.43 5.57 -3.59
N ARG A 54 -7.44 6.80 -4.11
CA ARG A 54 -6.33 7.76 -3.97
C ARG A 54 -6.06 8.11 -2.51
N ALA A 55 -7.10 8.41 -1.74
CA ALA A 55 -6.98 8.69 -0.32
C ALA A 55 -6.35 7.49 0.42
N ARG A 56 -6.81 6.27 0.10
CA ARG A 56 -6.29 5.04 0.69
C ARG A 56 -4.82 4.79 0.35
N LEU A 57 -4.43 5.00 -0.91
CA LEU A 57 -3.04 4.85 -1.32
C LEU A 57 -2.15 5.89 -0.63
N ARG A 58 -2.59 7.15 -0.57
CA ARG A 58 -1.84 8.21 0.13
C ARG A 58 -1.65 7.90 1.61
N TRP A 59 -2.69 7.43 2.29
CA TRP A 59 -2.60 6.96 3.67
C TRP A 59 -1.60 5.79 3.82
N TRP A 60 -1.65 4.79 2.93
CA TRP A 60 -0.70 3.68 2.97
C TRP A 60 0.74 4.16 2.84
N ILE A 61 1.01 5.04 1.87
CA ILE A 61 2.34 5.57 1.59
C ILE A 61 2.87 6.43 2.74
N SER A 62 2.04 7.25 3.38
CA SER A 62 2.46 8.04 4.55
C SER A 62 2.89 7.13 5.71
N GLN A 63 2.09 6.11 6.02
CA GLN A 63 2.39 5.18 7.11
C GLN A 63 3.65 4.34 6.86
N THR A 64 3.87 3.91 5.61
CA THR A 64 5.08 3.13 5.27
C THR A 64 6.34 3.99 5.21
N SER A 65 6.21 5.30 4.97
CA SER A 65 7.32 6.26 4.97
C SER A 65 7.72 6.68 6.39
N GLU A 66 6.75 6.83 7.31
CA GLU A 66 6.98 7.23 8.71
C GLU A 66 7.58 6.11 9.57
N ALA A 67 7.28 4.84 9.26
CA ALA A 67 7.62 3.71 10.13
C ALA A 67 9.13 3.47 10.34
N GLY A 68 10.00 4.14 9.58
CA GLY A 68 11.45 3.88 9.63
C GLY A 68 11.80 2.44 9.20
N ASN A 69 13.07 2.21 8.90
CA ASN A 69 13.57 0.97 8.30
C ASN A 69 13.57 -0.28 9.23
N GLU A 70 12.81 -0.30 10.34
CA GLU A 70 12.91 -1.39 11.33
C GLU A 70 12.41 -2.75 10.81
N ASP A 71 11.23 -2.81 10.17
CA ASP A 71 10.74 -4.02 9.47
C ASP A 71 9.64 -3.69 8.43
N PRO A 72 10.01 -3.54 7.14
CA PRO A 72 9.07 -3.22 6.07
C PRO A 72 7.94 -4.25 5.90
N ILE A 73 8.19 -5.52 6.22
CA ILE A 73 7.20 -6.59 6.08
C ILE A 73 6.17 -6.48 7.20
N ARG A 74 6.63 -6.36 8.44
CA ARG A 74 5.76 -6.24 9.61
C ARG A 74 4.85 -5.02 9.51
N THR A 75 5.39 -3.86 9.09
CA THR A 75 4.61 -2.63 8.89
C THR A 75 3.43 -2.87 7.94
N ARG A 76 3.67 -3.50 6.79
CA ARG A 76 2.62 -3.76 5.79
C ARG A 76 1.54 -4.71 6.29
N VAL A 77 1.92 -5.78 6.99
CA VAL A 77 0.96 -6.71 7.61
C VAL A 77 0.05 -5.97 8.60
N LEU A 78 0.62 -5.10 9.43
CA LEU A 78 -0.16 -4.29 10.38
C LEU A 78 -1.06 -3.28 9.67
N LEU A 79 -0.60 -2.67 8.58
CA LEU A 79 -1.40 -1.71 7.81
C LEU A 79 -2.58 -2.36 7.10
N VAL A 80 -2.40 -3.54 6.53
CA VAL A 80 -3.53 -4.31 5.96
C VAL A 80 -4.57 -4.59 7.04
N ALA A 81 -4.14 -5.01 8.24
CA ALA A 81 -5.05 -5.23 9.35
C ALA A 81 -5.77 -3.95 9.78
N ARG A 82 -5.05 -2.82 9.91
CA ARG A 82 -5.63 -1.50 10.24
C ARG A 82 -6.65 -1.04 9.21
N ASN A 83 -6.34 -1.22 7.92
CA ASN A 83 -7.24 -0.93 6.82
C ASN A 83 -8.55 -1.74 6.96
N ALA A 84 -8.43 -3.06 7.18
CA ALA A 84 -9.58 -3.97 7.28
C ALA A 84 -10.54 -3.63 8.44
N ILE A 85 -10.02 -3.04 9.53
CA ILE A 85 -10.83 -2.61 10.68
C ILE A 85 -11.23 -1.13 10.63
N GLY A 86 -11.07 -0.46 9.48
CA GLY A 86 -11.50 0.93 9.30
C GLY A 86 -10.54 2.00 9.85
N LYS A 87 -9.34 1.64 10.31
CA LYS A 87 -8.36 2.58 10.88
C LYS A 87 -7.43 3.20 9.82
N HIS A 88 -8.03 3.80 8.80
CA HIS A 88 -7.32 4.42 7.66
C HIS A 88 -7.73 5.87 7.39
N ASP A 89 -8.66 6.44 8.18
CA ASP A 89 -9.15 7.82 8.07
C ASP A 89 -8.57 8.76 9.17
N ALA A 90 -7.51 8.31 9.85
CA ALA A 90 -6.92 9.02 11.00
C ALA A 90 -6.06 10.22 10.59
#